data_AF-A0A2N1UYZ7-F1
#
_entry.id   AF-A0A2N1UYZ7-F1
#
_cell.length_a   1.000
_cell.length_b   1.000
_cell.length_c   1.000
_cell.angle_alpha   90.00
_cell.angle_beta   90.00
_cell.angle_gamma   90.00
#
_symmetry.space_group_name_H-M   'P 1'
#
loop_
_entity.id
_entity.type
_entity.pdbx_description
1 polymer ?
#
loop_
_entity_poly.entity_id
_entity_poly.type
_entity_poly.pdbx_seq_one_letter_code
_entity_poly.pdbx_strand_id
1 'polypeptide(L)' 'MLAKVIQLLKEEEGQSMVEYGIILALISVVAIGVVQAIGKKLSNGTDGAFDKVNIELQRVGN' A
#
# COMPACT_ATOMS: atom_id res chain seq x y z
N MET A 1 -29.32 -6.19 34.84
CA MET A 1 -29.70 -6.55 33.46
C MET A 1 -29.20 -5.51 32.46
N LEU A 2 -29.52 -4.22 32.66
CA LEU A 2 -29.01 -3.10 31.84
C LEU A 2 -27.49 -3.09 31.63
N ALA A 3 -26.71 -3.33 32.69
CA ALA A 3 -25.24 -3.37 32.60
C ALA A 3 -24.71 -4.45 31.62
N LYS A 4 -25.37 -5.62 31.55
CA LYS A 4 -25.01 -6.68 30.59
C LYS A 4 -25.34 -6.29 29.16
N VAL A 5 -26.45 -5.60 28.94
CA VAL A 5 -26.84 -5.12 27.59
C VAL A 5 -25.85 -4.07 27.08
N ILE A 6 -25.44 -3.14 27.94
CA ILE A 6 -24.43 -2.12 27.60
C ILE A 6 -23.07 -2.76 27.29
N GLN A 7 -22.69 -3.80 28.02
CA GLN A 7 -21.45 -4.52 27.80
C GLN A 7 -21.43 -5.26 26.44
N LEU A 8 -22.53 -5.90 26.07
CA LEU A 8 -22.68 -6.57 24.78
C LEU A 8 -22.60 -5.60 23.59
N LEU A 9 -23.21 -4.41 23.71
CA LEU A 9 -23.14 -3.38 22.67
C LEU A 9 -21.72 -2.83 22.47
N LYS A 10 -20.95 -2.69 23.57
CA LYS A 10 -19.55 -2.26 23.51
C LYS A 10 -18.62 -3.31 22.89
N GLU A 11 -18.90 -4.59 23.13
CA GLU A 11 -18.12 -5.70 22.58
C GLU A 11 -18.30 -5.81 21.06
N GLU A 12 -19.50 -5.59 20.52
CA GLU A 12 -19.73 -5.54 19.05
C GLU A 12 -19.00 -4.39 18.36
N GLU A 13 -19.07 -3.17 18.91
CA GLU A 13 -18.38 -2.00 18.31
C GLU A 13 -16.86 -2.20 18.27
N GLY A 14 -16.28 -2.76 19.34
CA GLY A 14 -14.85 -3.05 19.43
C GLY A 14 -14.40 -4.21 18.53
N GLN A 15 -15.20 -5.27 18.43
CA GLN A 15 -14.90 -6.42 17.57
C GLN A 15 -14.90 -6.03 16.09
N SER A 16 -15.85 -5.18 15.67
CA SER A 16 -15.92 -4.72 14.29
C SER A 16 -14.72 -3.83 13.90
N MET A 17 -14.24 -2.97 14.81
CA MET A 17 -13.06 -2.13 14.59
C MET A 17 -11.77 -2.93 14.33
N VAL A 18 -11.62 -4.09 15.00
CA VAL A 18 -10.45 -4.96 14.83
C VAL A 18 -10.46 -5.64 13.45
N GLU A 19 -11.62 -6.10 12.99
CA GLU A 19 -11.77 -6.74 11.68
C GLU A 19 -11.44 -5.77 10.53
N TYR A 20 -11.99 -4.56 10.58
CA TYR A 20 -11.65 -3.51 9.59
C TYR A 20 -10.17 -3.11 9.70
N GLY A 21 -9.61 -3.04 10.90
CA GLY A 21 -8.19 -2.76 11.11
C GLY A 21 -7.26 -3.79 10.44
N ILE A 22 -7.59 -5.08 10.53
CA ILE A 22 -6.80 -6.16 9.90
C ILE A 22 -6.94 -6.12 8.37
N ILE A 23 -8.15 -5.90 7.85
CA ILE A 23 -8.37 -5.76 6.40
C ILE A 23 -7.59 -4.56 5.84
N LEU A 24 -7.66 -3.41 6.53
CA LEU A 24 -6.90 -2.22 6.16
C LEU A 24 -5.39 -2.45 6.20
N ALA A 25 -4.89 -3.17 7.20
CA ALA A 25 -3.47 -3.53 7.29
C ALA A 25 -3.03 -4.39 6.09
N LEU A 26 -3.82 -5.39 5.71
CA LEU A 26 -3.52 -6.25 4.55
C LEU A 26 -3.52 -5.46 3.24
N ILE A 27 -4.54 -4.61 3.02
CA ILE A 27 -4.62 -3.75 1.83
C ILE A 27 -3.43 -2.80 1.78
N SER A 28 -3.02 -2.24 2.92
CA SER A 28 -1.88 -1.32 3.01
C SER A 28 -0.57 -1.99 2.60
N VAL A 29 -0.31 -3.22 3.08
CA VAL A 29 0.89 -3.98 2.69
C VAL A 29 0.91 -4.26 1.19
N VAL A 30 -0.23 -4.67 0.61
CA VAL A 30 -0.35 -4.93 -0.83
C VAL A 30 -0.12 -3.65 -1.63
N ALA A 31 -0.75 -2.55 -1.25
CA ALA A 31 -0.59 -1.26 -1.92
C ALA A 31 0.87 -0.79 -1.92
N ILE A 32 1.54 -0.88 -0.76
CA ILE A 32 2.97 -0.55 -0.63
C ILE A 32 3.82 -1.45 -1.54
N GLY A 33 3.52 -2.75 -1.60
CA GLY A 33 4.23 -3.69 -2.47
C GLY A 33 4.09 -3.35 -3.95
N VAL A 34 2.88 -3.00 -4.39
CA VAL A 34 2.59 -2.61 -5.78
C VAL A 34 3.33 -1.32 -6.15
N VAL A 35 3.27 -0.29 -5.31
CA VAL A 35 3.95 0.98 -5.55
C VAL A 35 5.47 0.76 -5.66
N GLN A 36 6.06 -0.06 -4.79
CA GLN A 36 7.48 -0.41 -4.88
C GLN A 36 7.82 -1.17 -6.16
N ALA A 37 6.97 -2.12 -6.58
CA ALA A 37 7.19 -2.89 -7.81
C ALA A 37 7.15 -1.98 -9.06
N ILE A 38 6.21 -1.02 -9.10
CA ILE A 38 6.14 -0.01 -10.15
C ILE A 38 7.39 0.87 -10.14
N GLY A 39 7.79 1.38 -8.98
CA GLY A 39 9.00 2.21 -8.84
C GLY A 39 10.26 1.49 -9.34
N LYS A 40 10.40 0.20 -9.01
CA LYS A 40 11.49 -0.64 -9.53
C LYS A 40 11.43 -0.75 -11.05
N LYS A 41 10.28 -1.08 -11.66
CA LYS A 41 10.18 -1.15 -13.13
C LYS A 41 10.56 0.16 -13.84
N LEU A 42 10.35 1.28 -13.16
CA LEU A 42 10.56 2.61 -13.71
C LEU A 42 12.03 3.08 -13.59
N SER A 43 12.72 2.69 -12.51
CA SER A 43 14.04 3.24 -12.12
C SER A 43 15.12 2.18 -11.79
N ASN A 44 14.92 0.90 -12.11
CA ASN A 44 15.85 -0.16 -11.74
C ASN A 44 17.07 -0.25 -12.68
N GLY A 45 17.92 0.78 -12.62
CA GLY A 45 19.20 0.83 -13.35
C GLY A 45 19.02 0.93 -14.87
N THR A 46 19.98 0.42 -15.64
CA THR A 46 20.05 0.61 -17.11
C THR A 46 18.84 0.10 -17.90
N ASP A 47 17.97 -0.71 -17.29
CA ASP A 47 16.76 -1.26 -17.91
C ASP A 47 15.48 -0.49 -17.58
N GLY A 48 15.54 0.46 -16.64
CA GLY A 48 14.44 1.31 -16.23
C GLY A 48 13.91 2.15 -17.39
N ALA A 49 12.59 2.37 -17.44
CA ALA A 49 12.00 3.17 -18.51
C ALA A 49 12.51 4.63 -18.49
N PHE A 50 12.78 5.21 -17.32
CA PHE A 50 13.37 6.53 -17.22
C PHE A 50 14.85 6.55 -17.59
N ASP A 51 15.60 5.52 -17.22
CA ASP A 51 17.02 5.40 -17.56
C ASP A 51 17.22 5.30 -19.08
N LYS A 52 16.36 4.54 -19.77
CA LYS A 52 16.34 4.46 -21.24
C LYS A 52 16.10 5.82 -21.90
N VAL A 53 15.10 6.57 -21.42
CA VAL A 53 14.83 7.92 -21.95
C VAL A 53 16.02 8.85 -21.70
N ASN A 54 16.63 8.80 -20.50
CA ASN A 54 17.79 9.60 -20.19
C ASN A 54 19.00 9.27 -21.09
N ILE A 55 19.24 7.99 -21.37
CA ILE A 55 20.29 7.54 -22.29
C ILE A 55 20.05 8.10 -23.70
N GLU A 56 18.83 8.01 -24.22
CA GLU A 56 18.50 8.53 -25.55
C GLU A 56 18.65 10.06 -25.64
N LEU A 57 18.28 10.79 -24.57
CA LEU A 57 18.47 12.24 -24.51
C LEU A 57 19.97 12.61 -24.49
N GLN A 58 20.79 11.88 -23.71
CA GLN A 58 22.24 12.09 -23.69
C GLN A 58 22.89 11.76 -25.05
N ARG A 59 22.37 10.77 -25.77
CA ARG A 59 22.86 10.38 -27.09
C ARG A 59 22.55 11.44 -28.15
N VAL A 60 21.42 12.12 -28.07
CA VAL A 60 21.03 13.19 -29.03
C VAL A 60 21.67 14.53 -28.68
N GLY A 61 21.97 14.77 -27.39
CA GLY A 61 22.61 16.00 -26.93
C GLY A 61 24.12 16.08 -27.16
N ASN A 62 24.79 14.96 -27.46
CA ASN A 62 26.20 14.87 -27.86
C ASN A 62 26.32 14.63 -29.37
#